data_AF-A0A8C3KM19-F1
#
_entry.id   AF-A0A8C3KM19-F1
#
_cell.length_a   1.000
_cell.length_b   1.000
_cell.length_c   1.000
_cell.angle_alpha   90.00
_cell.angle_beta   90.00
_cell.angle_gamma   90.00
#
_symmetry.space_group_name_H-M   'P 1'
#
loop_
_entity.id
_entity.type
_entity.pdbx_description
1 polymer ?
#
loop_
_entity_poly.entity_id
_entity_poly.type
_entity_poly.pdbx_seq_one_letter_code
_entity_poly.pdbx_strand_id
1 'polypeptide(L)'
;MLLLLLLQVLMSCLWLGRSEVVTSFGSCPQFFFQGTPPNDVLKPNNPAWICQRYNNSYHFATLYNRDLRIPVYSAYIYQPENVTKPGNIWMVEPQVSVLSYSTSPSSH
;
A
#
# COMPACT_ATOMS: atom_id res chain seq x y z
N MET A 1 -14.57 -23.53 -20.53
CA MET A 1 -14.36 -22.06 -20.68
C MET A 1 -14.37 -21.31 -19.34
N LEU A 2 -15.31 -21.58 -18.42
CA LEU A 2 -15.35 -20.92 -17.09
C LEU A 2 -14.06 -21.10 -16.25
N LEU A 3 -13.46 -22.30 -16.24
CA LEU A 3 -12.20 -22.56 -15.54
C LEU A 3 -11.03 -21.71 -16.06
N LEU A 4 -10.96 -21.49 -17.37
CA LEU A 4 -9.94 -20.66 -18.00
C LEU A 4 -10.11 -19.18 -17.62
N LEU A 5 -11.36 -18.69 -17.59
CA LEU A 5 -11.67 -17.33 -17.13
C LEU A 5 -11.30 -17.12 -15.66
N LEU A 6 -11.59 -18.10 -14.79
CA LEU A 6 -11.19 -18.06 -13.38
C LEU A 6 -9.66 -18.03 -13.22
N LEU A 7 -8.94 -18.86 -13.99
CA LEU A 7 -7.47 -18.85 -13.97
C LEU A 7 -6.89 -17.51 -14.44
N GLN A 8 -7.47 -16.91 -15.48
CA GLN A 8 -7.03 -15.61 -16.00
C GLN A 8 -7.25 -14.48 -14.99
N VAL A 9 -8.37 -14.48 -14.27
CA VAL A 9 -8.65 -13.51 -13.19
C VAL A 9 -7.69 -13.71 -12.00
N LEU A 10 -7.42 -14.95 -11.60
CA LEU A 10 -6.44 -15.24 -10.54
C LEU A 10 -5.02 -14.76 -10.92
N MET A 11 -4.61 -14.98 -12.17
CA MET A 11 -3.30 -14.57 -12.66
C MET A 11 -3.13 -13.04 -12.77
N SER A 12 -4.20 -12.31 -13.12
CA SER A 12 -4.13 -10.84 -13.15
C SER A 12 -4.03 -10.23 -11.74
N CYS A 13 -4.61 -10.86 -10.72
CA CYS A 13 -4.48 -10.44 -9.32
C CYS A 13 -3.05 -10.55 -8.77
N LEU A 14 -2.22 -11.43 -9.32
CA LEU A 14 -0.83 -11.66 -8.89
C LEU A 14 0.14 -10.54 -9.31
N TRP A 15 -0.25 -9.67 -10.24
CA TRP A 15 0.58 -8.60 -10.80
C TRP A 15 0.36 -7.23 -10.13
N LEU A 16 -0.59 -7.13 -9.19
CA LEU A 16 -0.77 -5.90 -8.43
C LEU A 16 0.41 -5.72 -7.46
N GLY A 17 0.87 -4.47 -7.31
CA GLY A 17 2.03 -4.12 -6.49
C GLY A 17 2.02 -4.80 -5.12
N ARG A 18 3.17 -5.32 -4.70
CA ARG A 18 3.32 -5.97 -3.40
C ARG A 18 3.57 -4.89 -2.36
N SER A 19 2.85 -4.89 -1.27
CA SER A 19 3.17 -4.00 -0.16
C SER A 19 3.21 -4.78 1.11
N GLU A 20 4.06 -4.33 2.00
CA GLU A 20 4.29 -5.00 3.26
C GLU A 20 3.68 -4.15 4.36
N VAL A 21 2.70 -4.73 5.07
CA VAL A 21 2.24 -4.18 6.34
C VAL A 21 3.26 -4.61 7.38
N VAL A 22 4.01 -3.65 7.89
CA VAL A 22 5.12 -3.84 8.83
C VAL A 22 4.69 -3.45 10.25
N THR A 23 5.43 -3.92 11.26
CA THR A 23 5.20 -3.53 12.67
C THR A 23 5.75 -2.14 12.99
N SER A 24 6.72 -1.67 12.19
CA SER A 24 7.30 -0.33 12.24
C SER A 24 8.01 -0.04 10.92
N PHE A 25 8.40 1.21 10.67
CA PHE A 25 9.12 1.60 9.44
C PHE A 25 10.57 1.10 9.32
N GLY A 26 10.98 0.11 10.12
CA GLY A 26 12.36 -0.40 10.14
C GLY A 26 12.84 -0.96 8.79
N SER A 27 11.95 -1.46 7.95
CA SER A 27 12.28 -1.98 6.61
C SER A 27 12.43 -0.88 5.54
N CYS A 28 11.93 0.33 5.81
CA CYS A 28 11.94 1.44 4.84
C CYS A 28 12.23 2.83 5.46
N PRO A 29 13.22 2.99 6.36
CA PRO A 29 13.48 4.26 7.04
C PRO A 29 14.01 5.33 6.08
N GLN A 30 14.61 4.94 4.95
CA GLN A 30 15.26 5.86 4.00
C GLN A 30 14.33 6.92 3.42
N PHE A 31 13.02 6.71 3.43
CA PHE A 31 12.06 7.68 2.88
C PHE A 31 11.77 8.86 3.81
N PHE A 32 12.10 8.72 5.10
CA PHE A 32 11.88 9.78 6.08
C PHE A 32 13.06 10.72 6.14
N PHE A 33 12.80 12.00 6.43
CA PHE A 33 13.86 12.98 6.65
C PHE A 33 14.78 12.52 7.78
N GLN A 34 16.07 12.37 7.49
CA GLN A 34 17.08 11.82 8.40
C GLN A 34 16.67 10.47 9.02
N GLY A 35 15.90 9.65 8.30
CA GLY A 35 15.43 8.36 8.80
C GLY A 35 14.45 8.44 9.96
N THR A 36 13.87 9.62 10.24
CA THR A 36 13.01 9.86 11.41
C THR A 36 11.54 9.77 11.03
N PRO A 37 10.82 8.70 11.41
CA PRO A 37 9.39 8.56 11.12
C PRO A 37 8.54 9.57 11.91
N PRO A 38 7.27 9.78 11.50
CA PRO A 38 6.34 10.65 12.24
C PRO A 38 6.18 10.19 13.69
N ASN A 39 6.11 11.16 14.60
CA ASN A 39 5.94 10.91 16.03
C ASN A 39 4.51 10.47 16.38
N ASP A 40 4.29 10.15 17.65
CA ASP A 40 3.00 9.66 18.15
C ASP A 40 1.83 10.67 17.99
N VAL A 41 2.11 11.95 17.73
CA VAL A 41 1.06 12.97 17.47
C VAL A 41 0.29 12.65 16.19
N LEU A 42 0.95 12.05 15.20
CA LEU A 42 0.33 11.67 13.92
C LEU A 42 -0.19 10.23 13.92
N LYS A 43 -0.04 9.48 15.01
CA LYS A 43 -0.43 8.07 15.09
C LYS A 43 -1.96 7.95 15.28
N PRO A 44 -2.69 7.36 14.32
CA PRO A 44 -4.12 7.11 14.48
C PRO A 44 -4.39 5.97 15.49
N ASN A 45 -5.65 5.82 15.91
CA ASN A 45 -6.08 4.77 16.84
C ASN A 45 -5.82 3.35 16.30
N ASN A 46 -6.09 3.11 15.01
CA ASN A 46 -5.85 1.85 14.33
C ASN A 46 -4.85 2.03 13.16
N PRO A 47 -3.54 2.14 13.47
CA PRO A 47 -2.52 2.39 12.47
C PRO A 47 -2.14 1.12 11.70
N ALA A 48 -1.77 1.30 10.43
CA ALA A 48 -0.94 0.37 9.70
C ALA A 48 0.31 1.09 9.19
N TRP A 49 1.48 0.53 9.48
CA TRP A 49 2.73 0.96 8.88
C TRP A 49 2.93 0.17 7.59
N ILE A 50 3.13 0.86 6.48
CA ILE A 50 3.17 0.26 5.16
C ILE A 50 4.49 0.66 4.48
N CYS A 51 5.29 -0.33 4.12
CA CYS A 51 6.43 -0.16 3.21
C CYS A 51 5.99 -0.67 1.82
N GLN A 52 5.81 0.24 0.88
CA GLN A 52 5.26 -0.07 -0.45
C GLN A 52 6.38 -0.52 -1.38
N ARG A 53 6.18 -1.67 -2.04
CA ARG A 53 7.20 -2.32 -2.87
C ARG A 53 6.73 -2.44 -4.32
N TYR A 54 7.59 -2.07 -5.25
CA TYR A 54 7.36 -2.26 -6.68
C TYR A 54 8.65 -2.73 -7.33
N ASN A 55 8.52 -3.75 -8.19
CA ASN A 55 9.65 -4.44 -8.82
C ASN A 55 10.76 -4.81 -7.81
N ASN A 56 10.35 -5.40 -6.68
CA ASN A 56 11.23 -5.86 -5.60
C ASN A 56 12.01 -4.76 -4.84
N SER A 57 11.74 -3.48 -5.11
CA SER A 57 12.33 -2.32 -4.42
C SER A 57 11.27 -1.54 -3.65
N TYR A 58 11.62 -0.97 -2.49
CA TYR A 58 10.73 -0.05 -1.80
C TYR A 58 10.71 1.31 -2.50
N HIS A 59 9.56 1.98 -2.51
CA HIS A 59 9.41 3.31 -3.13
C HIS A 59 8.74 4.34 -2.23
N PHE A 60 7.92 3.88 -1.27
CA PHE A 60 7.16 4.75 -0.38
C PHE A 60 7.05 4.13 1.01
N ALA A 61 6.92 4.99 2.02
CA ALA A 61 6.53 4.61 3.37
C ALA A 61 5.25 5.37 3.74
N THR A 62 4.21 4.65 4.17
CA THR A 62 2.88 5.23 4.44
C THR A 62 2.38 4.79 5.82
N LEU A 63 1.96 5.77 6.64
CA LEU A 63 1.20 5.57 7.86
C LEU A 63 -0.28 5.68 7.52
N TYR A 64 -1.00 4.58 7.67
CA TYR A 64 -2.38 4.43 7.24
C TYR A 64 -3.33 4.31 8.43
N ASN A 65 -4.45 5.04 8.39
CA ASN A 65 -5.55 4.86 9.35
C ASN A 65 -6.55 3.87 8.77
N ARG A 66 -6.66 2.69 9.38
CA ARG A 66 -7.57 1.63 8.91
C ARG A 66 -9.05 1.96 9.12
N ASP A 67 -9.38 2.70 10.18
CA ASP A 67 -10.76 3.04 10.52
C ASP A 67 -11.34 4.02 9.51
N LEU A 68 -10.58 5.07 9.19
CA LEU A 68 -10.96 6.10 8.22
C LEU A 68 -10.63 5.73 6.77
N ARG A 69 -9.84 4.67 6.58
CA ARG A 69 -9.32 4.23 5.29
C ARG A 69 -8.56 5.34 4.53
N ILE A 70 -7.73 6.10 5.23
CA ILE A 70 -6.91 7.18 4.65
C ILE A 70 -5.42 7.02 4.98
N PRO A 71 -4.50 7.40 4.07
CA PRO A 71 -3.11 7.60 4.41
C PRO A 71 -2.97 8.90 5.21
N VAL A 72 -2.64 8.79 6.50
CA VAL A 72 -2.44 9.97 7.39
C VAL A 72 -1.14 10.68 7.05
N TYR A 73 -0.12 9.91 6.67
CA TYR A 73 1.19 10.42 6.29
C TYR A 73 1.84 9.49 5.29
N SER A 74 2.47 10.04 4.25
CA SER A 74 3.26 9.28 3.27
C SER A 74 4.57 10.02 2.99
N ALA A 75 5.64 9.25 2.83
CA ALA A 75 6.98 9.76 2.53
C ALA A 75 7.60 9.00 1.35
N TYR A 76 8.33 9.73 0.51
CA TYR A 76 9.07 9.21 -0.63
C TYR A 76 10.24 10.14 -0.95
N ILE A 77 11.24 9.61 -1.66
CA ILE A 77 12.36 10.40 -2.16
C ILE A 77 12.02 10.84 -3.57
N TYR A 78 11.92 12.15 -3.79
CA TYR A 78 11.82 12.70 -5.13
C TYR A 78 13.15 12.53 -5.86
N GLN A 79 13.13 11.81 -6.98
CA GLN A 79 14.27 11.65 -7.88
C GLN A 79 14.02 12.50 -9.12
N PRO A 80 14.77 13.61 -9.32
CA PRO A 80 14.65 14.41 -10.53
C PRO A 80 15.24 13.62 -11.69
N GLU A 81 14.37 12.98 -12.47
CA GLU A 81 14.73 12.37 -13.75
C GLU A 81 14.02 13.11 -14.88
N ASN A 82 14.58 13.06 -16.10
CA ASN A 82 13.92 13.55 -17.33
C ASN A 82 12.79 12.59 -17.75
N VAL A 83 11.84 12.34 -16.84
CA VAL A 83 10.73 11.43 -17.08
C VAL A 83 9.59 12.19 -17.73
N THR A 84 9.12 11.70 -18.87
CA THR A 84 7.81 12.09 -19.39
C THR A 84 6.76 11.70 -18.35
N LYS A 85 5.87 12.63 -18.00
CA LYS A 85 4.75 12.36 -17.09
C LYS A 85 4.09 11.04 -17.50
N PRO A 86 4.01 10.02 -16.63
CA PRO A 86 3.31 8.80 -16.96
C PRO A 86 1.87 9.12 -17.39
N GLY A 87 1.33 8.35 -18.35
CA GLY A 87 -0.05 8.52 -18.79
C GLY A 87 -1.03 8.50 -17.61
N ASN A 88 -2.22 9.08 -17.78
CA ASN A 88 -3.24 9.19 -16.72
C ASN A 88 -3.84 7.80 -16.36
N ILE A 89 -3.03 6.90 -15.81
CA ILE A 89 -3.42 5.56 -15.36
C ILE A 89 -3.52 5.63 -13.84
N TRP A 90 -4.74 5.54 -13.32
CA TRP A 90 -4.99 5.46 -11.89
C TRP A 90 -4.63 4.05 -11.38
N MET A 91 -3.76 3.99 -10.37
CA MET A 91 -3.42 2.76 -9.67
C MET A 91 -4.05 2.80 -8.27
N VAL A 92 -4.77 1.74 -7.92
CA VAL A 92 -5.30 1.55 -6.56
C VAL A 92 -4.25 0.84 -5.74
N GLU A 93 -4.09 1.26 -4.49
CA GLU A 93 -3.18 0.60 -3.57
C GLU A 93 -3.77 -0.74 -3.04
N PRO A 94 -3.15 -1.89 -3.35
CA PRO A 94 -3.81 -3.20 -3.24
C PRO A 94 -4.05 -3.79 -1.83
N GLN A 95 -3.64 -3.15 -0.73
CA GLN A 95 -3.60 -3.81 0.60
C GLN A 95 -4.72 -3.45 1.57
N VAL A 96 -5.61 -2.50 1.27
CA VAL A 96 -6.59 -2.06 2.28
C VAL A 96 -7.82 -3.00 2.33
N SER A 97 -8.10 -3.76 1.28
CA SER A 97 -9.37 -4.51 1.14
C SER A 97 -9.31 -6.01 1.49
N VAL A 98 -8.15 -6.60 1.78
CA VAL A 98 -8.01 -8.07 1.86
C VAL A 98 -8.26 -8.62 3.27
N LEU A 99 -8.21 -7.79 4.32
CA LEU A 99 -8.39 -8.26 5.72
C LEU A 99 -9.82 -8.16 6.28
N SER A 100 -10.81 -7.72 5.50
CA SER A 100 -12.21 -7.60 5.96
C SER A 100 -13.19 -8.63 5.41
N TYR A 101 -12.77 -9.55 4.54
CA TYR A 101 -13.61 -10.69 4.12
C TYR A 101 -13.36 -11.90 5.03
N SER A 102 -13.59 -11.71 6.33
CA SER A 102 -13.89 -12.81 7.24
C SER A 102 -15.33 -12.63 7.70
N THR A 103 -16.23 -13.30 6.99
CA THR A 103 -17.57 -13.74 7.41
C THR A 103 -18.46 -12.74 8.15
N SER A 104 -19.40 -12.14 7.41
CA SER A 104 -20.76 -11.88 7.92
C SER A 104 -21.76 -12.33 6.86
N PRO A 105 -22.73 -13.21 7.18
CA PRO A 105 -23.74 -13.63 6.22
C PRO A 105 -24.66 -12.45 5.91
N SER A 106 -24.96 -12.31 4.63
CA SER A 106 -26.00 -11.42 4.10
C SER A 106 -27.35 -11.75 4.73
N SER A 107 -27.99 -10.76 5.35
CA SER A 107 -29.42 -10.78 5.63
C SER A 107 -30.02 -9.39 5.42
N HIS A 108 -30.90 -9.34 4.41
CA HIS A 108 -31.90 -8.32 4.04
C HIS A 108 -31.43 -6.96 3.52
#